data_AF-A0A969ZW19-F1
#
_entry.id   AF-A0A969ZW19-F1
#
_cell.length_a   1.000
_cell.length_b   1.000
_cell.length_c   1.000
_cell.angle_alpha   90.00
_cell.angle_beta   90.00
_cell.angle_gamma   90.00
#
_symmetry.space_group_name_H-M   'P 1'
#
loop_
_entity.id
_entity.type
_entity.pdbx_description
1 polymer ?
#
loop_
_entity_poly.entity_id
_entity_poly.type
_entity_poly.pdbx_seq_one_letter_code
_entity_poly.pdbx_strand_id
1 'polypeptide(L)'
;MLWEKNKFSVYSEYMHSNSIEVSLIIPTYNKAPRLALVLESLKKLEYKEGLEIVIVNGGSSDNTEELLKQFSKDFKKLHDVGLEIISIKN
;
A
#
# COMPACT_ATOMS: atom_id res chain seq x y z
N MET A 1 16.65 -29.43 -25.18
CA MET A 1 17.22 -28.20 -24.60
C MET A 1 16.47 -26.90 -24.91
N LEU A 2 15.38 -26.89 -25.70
CA LEU A 2 14.48 -25.72 -25.82
C LEU A 2 13.40 -25.67 -24.71
N TRP A 3 13.08 -26.82 -24.12
CA TRP A 3 12.05 -26.96 -23.10
C TRP A 3 12.44 -26.36 -21.73
N GLU A 4 13.72 -26.35 -21.35
CA GLU A 4 14.17 -25.76 -20.09
C GLU A 4 14.20 -24.23 -20.12
N LYS A 5 14.63 -23.64 -21.24
CA LYS A 5 14.67 -22.18 -21.40
C LYS A 5 13.28 -21.55 -21.32
N ASN A 6 12.28 -22.21 -21.88
CA ASN A 6 10.89 -21.74 -21.82
C ASN A 6 10.30 -21.89 -20.40
N LYS A 7 10.68 -22.94 -19.67
CA LYS A 7 10.28 -23.14 -18.27
C LYS A 7 10.83 -22.03 -17.36
N PHE A 8 12.09 -21.63 -17.53
CA PHE A 8 12.71 -20.58 -16.73
C PHE A 8 12.07 -19.20 -16.97
N SER A 9 11.75 -18.84 -18.22
CA SER A 9 11.05 -17.59 -18.52
C SER A 9 9.68 -17.53 -17.84
N VAL A 10 8.90 -18.61 -17.98
CA VAL A 10 7.57 -18.73 -17.35
C VAL A 10 7.68 -18.71 -15.82
N TYR A 11 8.67 -19.36 -15.22
CA TYR A 11 8.90 -19.29 -13.77
C TYR A 11 9.38 -17.92 -13.31
N SER A 12 10.23 -17.22 -14.07
CA SER A 12 10.69 -15.87 -13.70
C SER A 12 9.57 -14.83 -13.74
N GLU A 13 8.63 -15.01 -14.67
CA GLU A 13 7.40 -14.22 -14.78
C GLU A 13 6.42 -14.57 -13.65
N TYR A 14 6.34 -15.86 -13.26
CA TYR A 14 5.57 -16.31 -12.09
C TYR A 14 6.18 -15.86 -10.75
N MET A 15 7.51 -15.72 -10.67
CA MET A 15 8.24 -15.28 -9.48
C MET A 15 8.30 -13.76 -9.35
N HIS A 16 7.80 -13.00 -10.33
CA HIS A 16 7.46 -11.57 -10.15
C HIS A 16 6.18 -11.38 -9.31
N SER A 17 5.74 -12.40 -8.57
CA SER A 17 4.64 -12.25 -7.62
C SER A 17 5.02 -11.26 -6.51
N ASN A 18 4.59 -10.01 -6.65
CA ASN A 18 4.46 -8.99 -5.59
C ASN A 18 5.68 -8.83 -4.66
N SER A 19 6.91 -8.79 -5.19
CA SER A 19 8.03 -8.34 -4.38
C SER A 19 7.86 -6.85 -4.07
N ILE A 20 7.77 -6.51 -2.78
CA ILE A 20 7.80 -5.13 -2.32
C ILE A 20 9.17 -4.54 -2.67
N GLU A 21 9.21 -3.54 -3.55
CA GLU A 21 10.42 -2.81 -3.93
C GLU A 21 10.61 -1.56 -3.07
N VAL A 22 9.50 -0.90 -2.74
CA VAL A 22 9.47 0.38 -1.99
C VAL A 22 8.39 0.32 -0.92
N SER A 23 8.77 0.64 0.32
CA SER A 23 7.82 0.83 1.43
C SER A 23 7.75 2.30 1.84
N LEU A 24 6.56 2.90 1.74
CA LEU A 24 6.26 4.25 2.21
C LEU A 24 5.60 4.20 3.59
N ILE A 25 6.33 4.62 4.61
CA ILE A 25 5.85 4.64 6.00
C ILE A 25 5.34 6.04 6.36
N ILE A 26 4.07 6.14 6.77
CA ILE A 26 3.39 7.42 7.06
C ILE A 26 2.91 7.42 8.53
N PRO A 27 3.69 7.97 9.46
CA PRO A 27 3.22 8.19 10.83
C PRO A 27 2.19 9.33 10.85
N THR A 28 1.12 9.18 11.63
CA THR A 28 0.06 10.18 11.75
C THR A 28 -0.53 10.21 13.17
N TYR A 29 -0.89 11.41 13.62
CA TYR A 29 -1.60 11.66 14.88
C TYR A 29 -2.43 12.94 14.79
N ASN A 30 -3.75 12.81 14.85
CA ASN A 30 -4.70 13.93 14.75
C ASN A 30 -4.47 14.81 13.50
N LYS A 31 -4.33 14.18 12.33
CA LYS A 31 -4.06 14.85 11.04
C LYS A 31 -5.01 14.44 9.92
N ALA A 32 -6.26 14.07 10.22
CA ALA A 32 -7.20 13.58 9.21
C ALA A 32 -7.25 14.45 7.92
N PRO A 33 -7.33 15.79 7.97
CA PRO A 33 -7.38 16.60 6.74
C PRO A 33 -6.11 16.49 5.87
N ARG A 34 -4.94 16.46 6.50
CA ARG A 34 -3.66 16.37 5.76
C ARG A 34 -3.43 14.96 5.24
N LEU A 35 -3.79 13.95 6.03
CA LEU A 35 -3.68 12.56 5.62
C LEU A 35 -4.58 12.28 4.41
N ALA A 36 -5.79 12.85 4.36
CA ALA A 36 -6.67 12.73 3.19
C ALA A 36 -6.01 13.23 1.91
N LEU A 37 -5.34 14.39 1.96
CA LEU A 37 -4.62 14.94 0.81
C LEU A 37 -3.49 14.00 0.35
N VAL A 38 -2.73 13.45 1.30
CA VAL A 38 -1.66 12.49 0.99
C VAL A 38 -2.22 11.25 0.32
N LEU A 39 -3.27 10.63 0.88
CA LEU A 39 -3.86 9.41 0.33
C LEU A 39 -4.48 9.61 -1.05
N GLU A 40 -5.11 10.77 -1.29
CA GLU A 40 -5.62 11.14 -2.61
C GLU A 40 -4.50 11.37 -3.65
N SER A 41 -3.35 11.91 -3.23
CA SER A 41 -2.17 11.98 -4.08
C SER A 41 -1.60 10.59 -4.39
N LEU A 42 -1.54 9.69 -3.40
CA LEU A 42 -1.02 8.33 -3.57
C LEU A 42 -1.87 7.50 -4.55
N LYS A 43 -3.20 7.66 -4.54
CA LYS A 43 -4.09 7.01 -5.52
C LYS A 43 -3.76 7.37 -6.98
N LYS A 44 -3.16 8.54 -7.21
CA LYS A 44 -2.81 9.09 -8.53
C LYS A 44 -1.37 8.77 -8.96
N LEU A 45 -0.56 8.15 -8.11
CA LEU A 45 0.81 7.77 -8.49
C LEU A 45 0.80 6.80 -9.67
N GLU A 46 1.72 6.99 -10.61
CA GLU A 46 1.93 6.06 -11.73
C GLU A 46 2.69 4.82 -11.27
N TYR A 47 3.67 4.98 -10.38
CA TYR A 47 4.38 3.87 -9.75
C TYR A 47 3.49 3.20 -8.70
N LYS A 48 3.02 1.99 -9.01
CA LYS A 48 2.14 1.20 -8.14
C LYS A 48 2.70 -0.20 -7.89
N GLU A 49 3.20 -0.86 -8.92
CA GLU A 49 3.81 -2.18 -8.83
C GLU A 49 4.98 -2.17 -7.84
N GLY A 50 5.00 -3.13 -6.92
CA GLY A 50 6.03 -3.22 -5.87
C GLY A 50 5.93 -2.16 -4.76
N LEU A 51 4.88 -1.31 -4.74
CA LEU A 51 4.69 -0.30 -3.70
C LEU A 51 3.88 -0.83 -2.52
N GLU A 52 4.45 -0.68 -1.33
CA GLU A 52 3.78 -0.85 -0.05
C GLU A 52 3.59 0.51 0.63
N ILE A 53 2.41 0.73 1.20
CA ILE A 53 2.11 1.89 2.05
C ILE A 53 1.77 1.37 3.44
N VAL A 54 2.51 1.83 4.44
CA VAL A 54 2.26 1.49 5.85
C VAL A 54 1.89 2.75 6.62
N ILE A 55 0.68 2.82 7.14
CA ILE A 55 0.21 3.96 7.93
C ILE A 55 0.26 3.61 9.41
N VAL A 56 1.00 4.40 10.18
CA VAL A 56 1.14 4.23 11.63
C VAL A 56 0.33 5.30 12.36
N ASN A 57 -0.85 4.94 12.85
CA ASN A 57 -1.72 5.83 13.61
C ASN A 57 -1.39 5.76 15.11
N GLY A 58 -0.87 6.86 15.67
CA GLY A 58 -0.44 6.96 17.07
C GLY A 58 -1.57 7.14 18.10
N GLY A 59 -2.72 6.49 17.91
CA GLY A 59 -3.88 6.63 18.79
C GLY A 59 -4.60 7.97 18.64
N SER A 60 -4.83 8.40 17.38
CA SER A 60 -5.59 9.62 17.09
C SER A 60 -6.99 9.59 17.71
N SER A 61 -7.45 10.75 18.17
CA SER A 61 -8.79 10.99 18.73
C SER A 61 -9.70 11.80 17.80
N ASP A 62 -9.16 12.27 16.66
CA ASP A 62 -9.94 12.87 15.58
C ASP A 62 -10.48 11.79 14.61
N ASN A 63 -11.07 12.23 13.49
CA ASN A 63 -11.61 11.35 12.44
C ASN A 63 -10.55 10.56 11.64
N THR A 64 -9.30 10.47 12.09
CA THR A 64 -8.23 9.74 11.37
C THR A 64 -8.57 8.26 11.19
N GLU A 65 -9.18 7.60 12.19
CA GLU A 65 -9.55 6.19 12.06
C GLU A 65 -10.65 5.97 11.02
N GLU A 66 -11.70 6.80 11.02
CA GLU A 66 -12.80 6.74 10.07
C GLU A 66 -12.29 6.95 8.65
N LEU A 67 -11.40 7.93 8.47
CA LEU A 67 -10.72 8.19 7.21
C LEU A 67 -9.95 6.95 6.73
N LEU A 68 -9.12 6.35 7.59
CA LEU A 68 -8.34 5.16 7.25
C LEU A 68 -9.21 3.96 6.86
N LYS A 69 -10.35 3.77 7.54
CA LYS A 69 -11.34 2.73 7.20
C LYS A 69 -11.96 2.96 5.81
N GLN A 70 -12.19 4.22 5.42
CA GLN A 70 -12.69 4.57 4.09
C GLN A 70 -11.64 4.27 3.01
N PHE A 71 -10.42 4.77 3.20
CA PHE A 71 -9.34 4.61 2.21
C PHE A 71 -8.86 3.16 2.07
N SER A 72 -8.89 2.36 3.13
CA SER A 72 -8.58 0.92 3.02
C SER A 72 -9.46 0.21 2.00
N LYS A 73 -10.74 0.58 1.90
CA LYS A 73 -11.66 0.02 0.89
C LYS A 73 -11.33 0.47 -0.52
N ASP A 74 -10.82 1.69 -0.68
CA ASP A 74 -10.42 2.22 -1.98
C ASP A 74 -9.13 1.58 -2.48
N PHE A 75 -8.12 1.46 -1.62
CA PHE A 75 -6.85 0.81 -1.97
C PHE A 75 -7.01 -0.67 -2.26
N LYS A 76 -7.95 -1.38 -1.60
CA LYS A 76 -8.27 -2.78 -1.96
C LYS A 76 -8.80 -2.96 -3.39
N LYS A 77 -9.31 -1.90 -4.03
CA LYS A 77 -9.71 -1.92 -5.46
C LYS A 77 -8.52 -1.72 -6.39
N LEU A 78 -7.40 -1.23 -5.87
CA LEU A 78 -6.14 -1.08 -6.60
C LEU A 78 -5.36 -2.38 -6.37
N HIS A 79 -5.41 -3.31 -7.33
CA HIS A 79 -4.82 -4.64 -7.19
C HIS A 79 -3.29 -4.63 -7.02
N ASP A 80 -2.63 -3.54 -7.40
CA ASP A 80 -1.17 -3.48 -7.53
C ASP A 80 -0.47 -2.77 -6.35
N VAL A 81 -1.21 -2.23 -5.37
CA VAL A 81 -0.64 -1.50 -4.22
C VAL A 81 -0.99 -2.21 -2.91
N GLY A 82 0.03 -2.53 -2.10
CA GLY A 82 -0.17 -2.99 -0.74
C GLY A 82 -0.47 -1.81 0.20
N LEU A 83 -1.54 -1.90 0.99
CA LEU A 83 -1.82 -0.95 2.08
C LEU A 83 -1.97 -1.69 3.41
N GLU A 84 -1.10 -1.35 4.36
CA GLU A 84 -1.16 -1.79 5.75
C GLU A 84 -1.43 -0.61 6.68
N ILE A 85 -2.26 -0.84 7.70
CA ILE A 85 -2.60 0.16 8.71
C ILE A 85 -2.31 -0.44 10.10
N ILE A 86 -1.43 0.21 10.83
CA ILE A 86 -1.04 -0.14 12.19
C ILE A 86 -1.55 0.97 13.11
N SER A 87 -2.51 0.64 13.98
CA SER A 87 -3.04 1.58 14.98
C SER A 87 -2.56 1.19 16.38
N ILE A 88 -1.91 2.13 17.06
CA ILE A 88 -1.59 2.01 18.48
C ILE A 88 -2.86 2.33 19.27
N LYS A 89 -3.32 1.39 20.10
CA LYS A 89 -4.43 1.62 21.04
C LYS A 89 -3.85 2.24 22.32
N ASN A 90 -4.41 3.38 22.73
CA ASN A 90 -4.19 3.96 24.05
C ASN A 90 -5.10 3.32 25.09
#